data_AF-A0A933ZUQ0-F1
#
_entry.id   AF-A0A933ZUQ0-F1
#
_cell.length_a   1.000
_cell.length_b   1.000
_cell.length_c   1.000
_cell.angle_alpha   90.00
_cell.angle_beta   90.00
_cell.angle_gamma   90.00
#
_symmetry.space_group_name_H-M   'P 1'
#
loop_
_entity.id
_entity.type
_entity.pdbx_description
1 polymer ?
#
loop_
_entity_poly.entity_id
_entity_poly.type
_entity_poly.pdbx_seq_one_letter_code
_entity_poly.pdbx_strand_id
1 'polypeptide(L)'
;MIALALLTVLAAAPGPVGFVEAPAIEVWASEDWPSDLLAAAGKLPKATLGLAMRTNMLRPADAALLRKGPSLVRLQPSLAPAHVDQLRKLTRTTLVVPLAAPLGEKLGAELMRLGPQPLRIVLQRLDAPMAASLRVLKNAEVELDIRGRVPDQEELGLLLGLGRLRRVVRLRADAPVALISALKLTRPVRLVVESVEGRVPEAMTSALLEAGLATRVAVDLSALPDDLKRLAPLPQITLELALSGDPEAALPRARSLLGALLVGP
;
A
#
# COMPACT_ATOMS: atom_id res chain seq x y z
N MET A 1 -14.21 36.99 17.38
CA MET A 1 -15.63 36.65 17.63
C MET A 1 -16.31 36.55 16.27
N ILE A 2 -16.70 35.33 15.84
CA ILE A 2 -18.12 34.87 15.66
C ILE A 2 -18.79 35.62 14.48
N ALA A 3 -19.34 35.06 13.40
CA ALA A 3 -20.01 33.79 13.06
C ALA A 3 -19.85 33.53 11.53
N LEU A 4 -19.71 32.31 10.98
CA LEU A 4 -20.69 31.22 10.83
C LEU A 4 -21.96 31.60 10.03
N ALA A 5 -22.02 31.22 8.75
CA ALA A 5 -23.19 30.65 8.03
C ALA A 5 -22.83 30.46 6.54
N LEU A 6 -22.54 29.24 6.08
CA LEU A 6 -23.48 28.26 5.50
C LEU A 6 -23.94 28.63 4.07
N LEU A 7 -23.53 27.85 3.06
CA LEU A 7 -24.38 26.80 2.48
C LEU A 7 -23.72 26.08 1.26
N THR A 8 -23.64 24.76 1.40
CA THR A 8 -23.85 23.71 0.37
C THR A 8 -23.05 23.76 -0.93
N VAL A 9 -22.09 22.84 -1.03
CA VAL A 9 -22.03 21.95 -2.20
C VAL A 9 -22.05 20.52 -1.68
N LEU A 10 -23.17 19.85 -1.93
CA LEU A 10 -23.32 18.40 -1.87
C LEU A 10 -22.20 17.72 -2.67
N ALA A 11 -21.78 16.57 -2.15
CA ALA A 11 -21.25 15.43 -2.87
C ALA A 11 -21.23 15.54 -4.41
N ALA A 12 -20.03 15.74 -4.97
CA ALA A 12 -19.67 15.24 -6.28
C ALA A 12 -18.24 14.70 -6.19
N ALA A 13 -18.15 13.38 -6.16
CA ALA A 13 -16.92 12.61 -6.10
C ALA A 13 -15.92 13.01 -7.19
N PRO A 14 -14.60 13.03 -6.91
CA PRO A 14 -13.63 12.91 -7.97
C PRO A 14 -13.54 11.44 -8.39
N GLY A 15 -14.23 11.14 -9.49
CA GLY A 15 -13.70 10.29 -10.57
C GLY A 15 -14.27 8.86 -10.68
N PRO A 16 -14.86 8.49 -11.83
CA PRO A 16 -14.92 7.10 -12.22
C PRO A 16 -13.55 6.69 -12.75
N VAL A 17 -12.81 5.80 -12.06
CA VAL A 17 -12.11 4.61 -12.57
C VAL A 17 -11.50 3.85 -11.37
N GLY A 18 -12.15 2.76 -10.96
CA GLY A 18 -11.51 1.45 -10.82
C GLY A 18 -10.47 1.16 -9.74
N PHE A 19 -10.28 1.98 -8.71
CA PHE A 19 -9.57 1.50 -7.51
C PHE A 19 -10.58 1.18 -6.44
N VAL A 20 -10.71 -0.12 -6.13
CA VAL A 20 -11.34 -0.60 -4.90
C VAL A 20 -10.70 0.16 -3.73
N GLU A 21 -11.54 0.67 -2.82
CA GLU A 21 -11.08 1.21 -1.55
C GLU A 21 -10.08 0.21 -0.94
N ALA A 22 -8.90 0.67 -0.53
CA ALA A 22 -7.87 -0.23 -0.03
C ALA A 22 -8.50 -1.08 1.08
N PRO A 23 -8.29 -2.41 1.07
CA PRO A 23 -8.93 -3.28 2.06
C PRO A 23 -8.55 -2.78 3.46
N ALA A 24 -9.41 -3.00 4.45
CA ALA A 24 -9.10 -2.57 5.81
C ALA A 24 -7.77 -3.16 6.30
N ILE A 25 -7.40 -4.35 5.80
CA ILE A 25 -6.19 -5.08 6.18
C ILE A 25 -5.57 -5.76 4.94
N GLU A 26 -4.30 -5.47 4.66
CA GLU A 26 -3.44 -6.16 3.69
C GLU A 26 -2.47 -7.05 4.48
N VAL A 27 -2.39 -8.35 4.15
CA VAL A 27 -1.50 -9.30 4.83
C VAL A 27 -0.51 -9.85 3.82
N TRP A 28 0.79 -9.58 4.01
CA TRP A 28 1.85 -9.94 3.08
C TRP A 28 2.58 -11.20 3.52
N ALA A 29 2.59 -12.24 2.69
CA ALA A 29 3.34 -13.48 2.90
C ALA A 29 4.36 -13.73 1.79
N SER A 30 5.43 -14.47 2.09
CA SER A 30 6.35 -14.95 1.04
C SER A 30 5.66 -16.03 0.22
N GLU A 31 5.91 -16.05 -1.09
CA GLU A 31 5.45 -17.18 -1.93
C GLU A 31 6.10 -18.51 -1.55
N ASP A 32 7.25 -18.49 -0.85
CA ASP A 32 7.96 -19.68 -0.39
C ASP A 32 7.22 -20.45 0.70
N TRP A 33 6.20 -19.84 1.31
CA TRP A 33 5.38 -20.50 2.32
C TRP A 33 4.65 -21.72 1.74
N PRO A 34 4.42 -22.77 2.54
CA PRO A 34 3.56 -23.88 2.15
C PRO A 34 2.17 -23.40 1.68
N SER A 35 1.63 -23.98 0.60
CA SER A 35 0.38 -23.50 -0.01
C SER A 35 -0.84 -23.62 0.92
N ASP A 36 -0.85 -24.58 1.84
CA ASP A 36 -1.87 -24.74 2.88
C ASP A 36 -1.82 -23.57 3.90
N LEU A 37 -0.62 -23.15 4.30
CA LEU A 37 -0.42 -21.99 5.18
C LEU A 37 -0.75 -20.68 4.47
N LEU A 38 -0.44 -20.54 3.18
CA LEU A 38 -0.91 -19.42 2.35
C LEU A 38 -2.44 -19.40 2.25
N ALA A 39 -3.07 -20.56 2.03
CA ALA A 39 -4.52 -20.67 1.99
C ALA A 39 -5.15 -20.31 3.35
N ALA A 40 -4.48 -20.61 4.46
CA ALA A 40 -4.91 -20.21 5.79
C ALA A 40 -4.72 -18.70 6.05
N ALA A 41 -3.64 -18.10 5.56
CA ALA A 41 -3.45 -16.63 5.56
C ALA A 41 -4.54 -15.92 4.75
N GLY A 42 -4.92 -16.47 3.59
CA GLY A 42 -6.03 -15.96 2.77
C GLY A 42 -7.42 -16.11 3.40
N LYS A 43 -7.55 -16.81 4.53
CA LYS A 43 -8.79 -16.93 5.31
C LYS A 43 -8.79 -16.01 6.54
N LEU A 44 -7.77 -15.18 6.73
CA LEU A 44 -7.76 -14.21 7.83
C LEU A 44 -8.93 -13.22 7.68
N PRO A 45 -9.62 -12.90 8.79
CA PRO A 45 -10.86 -12.14 8.73
C PRO A 45 -10.63 -10.72 8.24
N LYS A 46 -11.44 -10.29 7.25
CA LYS A 46 -11.37 -8.96 6.62
C LYS A 46 -9.99 -8.60 6.01
N ALA A 47 -9.13 -9.60 5.81
CA ALA A 47 -7.80 -9.41 5.26
C ALA A 47 -7.76 -9.73 3.76
N THR A 48 -6.97 -8.96 3.03
CA THR A 48 -6.58 -9.25 1.65
C THR A 48 -5.18 -9.83 1.65
N LEU A 49 -5.03 -11.01 1.03
CA LEU A 49 -3.73 -11.65 0.92
C LEU A 49 -2.88 -10.95 -0.15
N GLY A 50 -1.69 -10.54 0.27
CA GLY A 50 -0.58 -10.12 -0.58
C GLY A 50 0.48 -11.23 -0.67
N LEU A 51 0.87 -11.61 -1.88
CA LEU A 51 1.99 -12.52 -2.10
C LEU A 51 3.23 -11.76 -2.59
N ALA A 52 4.36 -11.98 -1.93
CA ALA A 52 5.64 -11.46 -2.38
C ALA A 52 6.34 -12.47 -3.29
N MET A 53 6.33 -12.20 -4.60
CA MET A 53 6.97 -13.08 -5.58
C MET A 53 8.48 -12.85 -5.64
N ARG A 54 9.24 -13.94 -5.63
CA ARG A 54 10.72 -13.96 -5.63
C ARG A 54 11.29 -14.87 -6.72
N THR A 55 10.48 -15.77 -7.26
CA THR A 55 10.81 -16.80 -8.22
C THR A 55 10.02 -16.60 -9.50
N ASN A 56 10.42 -17.31 -10.55
CA ASN A 56 9.77 -17.30 -11.85
C ASN A 56 8.56 -18.25 -11.94
N MET A 57 8.07 -18.81 -10.83
CA MET A 57 6.97 -19.76 -10.84
C MET A 57 5.90 -19.43 -9.80
N LEU A 58 4.73 -18.98 -10.28
CA LEU A 58 3.52 -18.93 -9.46
C LEU A 58 2.89 -20.33 -9.44
N ARG A 59 2.88 -20.99 -8.28
CA ARG A 59 2.29 -22.33 -8.15
C ARG A 59 0.80 -22.29 -8.52
N PRO A 60 0.26 -23.31 -9.22
CA PRO A 60 -1.16 -23.33 -9.60
C PRO A 60 -2.12 -23.17 -8.43
N ALA A 61 -1.78 -23.74 -7.26
CA ALA A 61 -2.56 -23.61 -6.03
C ALA A 61 -2.64 -22.15 -5.54
N ASP A 62 -1.51 -21.42 -5.58
CA ASP A 62 -1.44 -20.02 -5.16
C ASP A 62 -2.16 -19.12 -6.16
N ALA A 63 -2.03 -19.38 -7.47
CA ALA A 63 -2.81 -18.69 -8.49
C ALA A 63 -4.33 -18.91 -8.29
N ALA A 64 -4.75 -20.12 -7.94
CA ALA A 64 -6.15 -20.41 -7.63
C ALA A 64 -6.62 -19.68 -6.36
N LEU A 65 -5.76 -19.53 -5.35
CA LEU A 65 -6.03 -18.76 -4.15
C LEU A 65 -6.25 -17.28 -4.48
N LEU A 66 -5.35 -16.67 -5.26
CA LEU A 66 -5.44 -15.26 -5.67
C LEU A 66 -6.71 -14.93 -6.47
N ARG A 67 -7.27 -15.91 -7.20
CA ARG A 67 -8.52 -15.73 -7.98
C ARG A 67 -9.78 -15.66 -7.12
N LYS A 68 -9.77 -16.16 -5.89
CA LYS A 68 -10.98 -16.28 -5.06
C LYS A 68 -11.53 -14.93 -4.59
N GLY A 69 -10.71 -13.88 -4.58
CA GLY A 69 -11.11 -12.57 -4.09
C GLY A 69 -10.14 -11.47 -4.51
N PRO A 70 -10.30 -10.27 -3.94
CA PRO A 70 -9.26 -9.25 -3.99
C PRO A 70 -7.94 -9.82 -3.48
N SER A 71 -6.83 -9.46 -4.11
CA SER A 71 -5.49 -9.89 -3.71
C SER A 71 -4.44 -8.86 -4.08
N LEU A 72 -3.26 -8.97 -3.48
CA LEU A 72 -2.08 -8.21 -3.90
C LEU A 72 -0.97 -9.16 -4.33
N VAL A 73 -0.17 -8.72 -5.29
CA VAL A 73 1.05 -9.44 -5.68
C VAL A 73 2.17 -8.45 -5.82
N ARG A 74 3.26 -8.65 -5.08
CA ARG A 74 4.49 -7.91 -5.29
C ARG A 74 5.29 -8.60 -6.38
N LEU A 75 5.45 -7.92 -7.51
CA LEU A 75 6.11 -8.41 -8.71
C LEU A 75 7.42 -7.65 -8.89
N GLN A 76 8.55 -8.37 -8.80
CA GLN A 76 9.85 -7.78 -9.16
C GLN A 76 9.87 -7.47 -10.66
N PRO A 77 10.42 -6.32 -11.10
CA PRO A 77 10.47 -5.95 -12.51
C PRO A 77 11.09 -7.00 -13.42
N SER A 78 12.14 -7.68 -12.94
CA SER A 78 12.83 -8.76 -13.66
C SER A 78 11.95 -9.98 -13.93
N LEU A 79 10.91 -10.19 -13.11
CA LEU A 79 9.99 -11.32 -13.20
C LEU A 79 8.75 -11.00 -14.03
N ALA A 80 8.52 -9.74 -14.41
CA ALA A 80 7.34 -9.32 -15.15
C ALA A 80 7.14 -10.12 -16.47
N PRO A 81 8.16 -10.33 -17.32
CA PRO A 81 7.99 -11.09 -18.56
C PRO A 81 7.56 -12.55 -18.33
N ALA A 82 7.98 -13.16 -17.22
CA ALA A 82 7.65 -14.56 -16.89
C ALA A 82 6.21 -14.73 -16.42
N HIS A 83 5.62 -13.70 -15.81
CA HIS A 83 4.32 -13.79 -15.14
C HIS A 83 3.19 -13.00 -15.80
N VAL A 84 3.48 -12.14 -16.78
CA VAL A 84 2.48 -11.24 -17.38
C VAL A 84 1.20 -11.97 -17.80
N ASP A 85 1.31 -13.12 -18.47
CA ASP A 85 0.15 -13.86 -18.98
C ASP A 85 -0.62 -14.60 -17.89
N GLN A 86 0.05 -14.97 -16.79
CA GLN A 86 -0.58 -15.55 -15.62
C GLN A 86 -1.32 -14.47 -14.81
N LEU A 87 -0.65 -13.35 -14.55
CA LEU A 87 -1.18 -12.22 -13.78
C LEU A 87 -2.31 -11.51 -14.51
N ARG A 88 -2.28 -11.43 -15.85
CA ARG A 88 -3.38 -10.88 -16.64
C ARG A 88 -4.72 -11.59 -16.37
N LYS A 89 -4.67 -12.89 -16.01
CA LYS A 89 -5.86 -13.69 -15.66
C LYS A 89 -6.36 -13.43 -14.24
N LEU A 90 -5.63 -12.69 -13.41
CA LEU A 90 -5.97 -12.34 -12.03
C LEU A 90 -6.58 -10.93 -11.98
N THR A 91 -7.80 -10.79 -12.49
CA THR A 91 -8.43 -9.47 -12.74
C THR A 91 -8.78 -8.67 -11.48
N ARG A 92 -8.73 -9.29 -10.29
CA ARG A 92 -9.02 -8.65 -8.99
C ARG A 92 -7.75 -8.42 -8.15
N THR A 93 -6.58 -8.49 -8.78
CA THR A 93 -5.28 -8.37 -8.11
C THR A 93 -4.68 -6.98 -8.31
N THR A 94 -4.22 -6.37 -7.23
CA THR A 94 -3.36 -5.18 -7.26
C THR A 94 -1.91 -5.61 -7.37
N LEU A 95 -1.20 -5.11 -8.38
CA LEU A 95 0.20 -5.45 -8.59
C LEU A 95 1.09 -4.36 -8.00
N VAL A 96 1.94 -4.76 -7.06
CA VAL A 96 2.90 -3.88 -6.40
C VAL A 96 4.27 -4.09 -7.05
N VAL A 97 4.78 -3.07 -7.72
CA VAL A 97 6.03 -3.14 -8.50
C VAL A 97 7.06 -2.18 -7.89
N PRO A 98 8.08 -2.68 -7.19
CA PRO A 98 9.21 -1.85 -6.79
C PRO A 98 10.02 -1.47 -8.03
N LEU A 99 10.28 -0.18 -8.22
CA LEU A 99 11.11 0.32 -9.31
C LEU A 99 12.32 1.05 -8.75
N ALA A 100 13.50 0.67 -9.23
CA ALA A 100 14.77 1.34 -8.91
C ALA A 100 15.29 2.18 -10.08
N ALA A 101 14.72 2.02 -11.28
CA ALA A 101 15.10 2.71 -12.51
C ALA A 101 13.86 3.06 -13.33
N PRO A 102 13.93 4.08 -14.20
CA PRO A 102 12.83 4.47 -15.08
C PRO A 102 12.29 3.27 -15.86
N LEU A 103 11.00 3.30 -16.20
CA LEU A 103 10.39 2.26 -17.02
C LEU A 103 11.07 2.24 -18.39
N GLY A 104 11.91 1.23 -18.62
CA GLY A 104 12.41 0.92 -19.96
C GLY A 104 11.27 0.42 -20.85
N GLU A 105 11.46 0.51 -22.17
CA GLU A 105 10.46 0.15 -23.18
C GLU A 105 9.88 -1.26 -22.95
N LYS A 106 10.74 -2.25 -22.70
CA LYS A 106 10.34 -3.64 -22.47
C LYS A 106 9.43 -3.78 -21.23
N LEU A 107 9.85 -3.24 -20.09
CA LEU A 107 9.08 -3.35 -18.85
C LEU A 107 7.76 -2.56 -18.95
N GLY A 108 7.80 -1.36 -19.55
CA GLY A 108 6.61 -0.58 -19.83
C GLY A 108 5.60 -1.36 -20.68
N ALA A 109 6.05 -2.00 -21.76
CA ALA A 109 5.20 -2.84 -22.61
C ALA A 109 4.58 -4.02 -21.84
N GLU A 110 5.36 -4.73 -21.01
CA GLU A 110 4.83 -5.84 -20.20
C GLU A 110 3.82 -5.35 -19.16
N LEU A 111 4.06 -4.21 -18.50
CA LEU A 111 3.11 -3.65 -17.55
C LEU A 111 1.80 -3.22 -18.24
N MET A 112 1.88 -2.67 -19.45
CA MET A 112 0.70 -2.31 -20.23
C MET A 112 -0.11 -3.54 -20.69
N ARG A 113 0.56 -4.68 -20.92
CA ARG A 113 -0.10 -5.95 -21.26
C ARG A 113 -0.95 -6.54 -20.13
N LEU A 114 -0.75 -6.10 -18.89
CA LEU A 114 -1.57 -6.51 -17.72
C LEU A 114 -3.01 -5.96 -17.82
N GLY A 115 -3.24 -4.95 -18.65
CA GLY A 115 -4.57 -4.39 -18.90
C GLY A 115 -5.01 -3.41 -17.80
N PRO A 116 -6.31 -3.37 -17.43
CA PRO A 116 -6.85 -2.34 -16.55
C PRO A 116 -6.55 -2.55 -15.04
N GLN A 117 -5.67 -3.49 -14.71
CA GLN A 117 -5.36 -3.85 -13.32
C GLN A 117 -4.74 -2.68 -12.55
N PRO A 118 -5.10 -2.49 -11.26
CA PRO A 118 -4.49 -1.46 -10.44
C PRO A 118 -3.01 -1.77 -10.18
N LEU A 119 -2.16 -0.78 -10.42
CA LEU A 119 -0.72 -0.85 -10.15
C LEU A 119 -0.36 0.01 -8.93
N ARG A 120 0.51 -0.49 -8.05
CA ARG A 120 1.17 0.29 -7.00
C ARG A 120 2.67 0.28 -7.29
N ILE A 121 3.20 1.39 -7.75
CA ILE A 121 4.62 1.56 -8.05
C ILE A 121 5.31 2.10 -6.81
N VAL A 122 6.32 1.39 -6.30
CA VAL A 122 7.08 1.80 -5.11
C VAL A 122 8.46 2.28 -5.54
N LEU A 123 8.84 3.50 -5.15
CA LEU A 123 10.07 4.18 -5.56
C LEU A 123 10.82 4.70 -4.34
N GLN A 124 12.14 4.62 -4.34
CA GLN A 124 12.95 5.27 -3.30
C GLN A 124 13.28 6.73 -3.64
N ARG A 125 13.28 7.09 -4.92
CA ARG A 125 13.56 8.44 -5.44
C ARG A 125 12.74 8.72 -6.68
N LEU A 126 12.36 9.98 -6.87
CA LEU A 126 11.66 10.45 -8.05
C LEU A 126 12.41 11.62 -8.70
N ASP A 127 13.05 11.34 -9.83
CA ASP A 127 13.68 12.35 -10.69
C ASP A 127 12.85 12.59 -11.96
N ALA A 128 13.27 13.56 -12.79
CA ALA A 128 12.54 13.91 -14.01
C ALA A 128 12.42 12.74 -15.01
N PRO A 129 13.48 11.95 -15.30
CA PRO A 129 13.36 10.75 -16.14
C PRO A 129 12.36 9.72 -15.60
N MET A 130 12.41 9.41 -14.30
CA MET A 130 11.46 8.51 -13.66
C MET A 130 10.04 9.05 -13.78
N ALA A 131 9.81 10.32 -13.41
CA ALA A 131 8.49 10.94 -13.49
C ALA A 131 7.92 10.92 -14.92
N ALA A 132 8.75 11.18 -15.93
CA ALA A 132 8.35 11.09 -17.33
C ALA A 132 7.93 9.66 -17.70
N SER A 133 8.69 8.65 -17.25
CA SER A 133 8.38 7.24 -17.53
C SER A 133 7.07 6.78 -16.87
N LEU A 134 6.72 7.29 -15.69
CA LEU A 134 5.50 6.90 -14.97
C LEU A 134 4.22 7.49 -15.57
N ARG A 135 4.30 8.61 -16.30
CA ARG A 135 3.14 9.27 -16.92
C ARG A 135 2.42 8.41 -17.95
N VAL A 136 3.08 7.37 -18.46
CA VAL A 136 2.49 6.43 -19.42
C VAL A 136 1.51 5.45 -18.75
N LEU A 137 1.66 5.23 -17.44
CA LEU A 137 0.83 4.30 -16.70
C LEU A 137 -0.58 4.88 -16.52
N LYS A 138 -1.56 3.98 -16.62
CA LYS A 138 -2.97 4.25 -16.29
C LYS A 138 -3.32 3.43 -15.06
N ASN A 139 -4.25 3.92 -14.24
CA ASN A 139 -4.70 3.23 -13.02
C ASN A 139 -3.54 2.84 -12.09
N ALA A 140 -2.60 3.77 -11.85
CA ALA A 140 -1.48 3.53 -10.95
C ALA A 140 -1.49 4.45 -9.72
N GLU A 141 -1.03 3.89 -8.62
CA GLU A 141 -0.64 4.55 -7.39
C GLU A 141 0.89 4.60 -7.34
N VAL A 142 1.47 5.77 -7.11
CA VAL A 142 2.91 5.96 -6.95
C VAL A 142 3.19 6.22 -5.48
N GLU A 143 3.92 5.30 -4.87
CA GLU A 143 4.38 5.32 -3.48
C GLU A 143 5.85 5.72 -3.44
N LEU A 144 6.11 6.94 -2.99
CA LEU A 144 7.46 7.44 -2.75
C LEU A 144 7.90 7.06 -1.34
N ASP A 145 8.82 6.12 -1.24
CA ASP A 145 9.47 5.69 -0.01
C ASP A 145 10.58 6.66 0.38
N ILE A 146 10.32 7.42 1.43
CA ILE A 146 11.22 8.43 2.01
C ILE A 146 11.74 8.01 3.38
N ARG A 147 11.66 6.73 3.74
CA ARG A 147 12.17 6.27 5.04
C ARG A 147 13.64 6.66 5.23
N GLY A 148 13.91 7.35 6.34
CA GLY A 148 15.24 7.83 6.67
C GLY A 148 15.72 9.07 5.89
N ARG A 149 14.85 9.74 5.12
CA ARG A 149 15.21 10.95 4.36
C ARG A 149 14.07 11.97 4.29
N VAL A 150 14.41 13.20 3.92
CA VAL A 150 13.43 14.25 3.58
C VAL A 150 13.53 14.49 2.07
N PRO A 151 12.43 14.42 1.31
CA PRO A 151 12.43 14.76 -0.11
C PRO A 151 12.64 16.26 -0.29
N ASP A 152 13.36 16.65 -1.35
CA ASP A 152 13.53 18.05 -1.70
C ASP A 152 12.29 18.62 -2.41
N GLN A 153 12.30 19.93 -2.67
CA GLN A 153 11.17 20.61 -3.31
C GLN A 153 10.95 20.16 -4.76
N GLU A 154 12.02 19.81 -5.48
CA GLU A 154 11.92 19.35 -6.87
C GLU A 154 11.23 18.00 -6.93
N GLU A 155 11.65 17.05 -6.10
CA GLU A 155 11.07 15.71 -5.99
C GLU A 155 9.59 15.76 -5.59
N LEU A 156 9.23 16.60 -4.61
CA LEU A 156 7.83 16.83 -4.23
C LEU A 156 7.03 17.48 -5.38
N GLY A 157 7.63 18.41 -6.10
CA GLY A 157 7.05 19.03 -7.29
C GLY A 157 6.78 18.02 -8.41
N LEU A 158 7.71 17.09 -8.64
CA LEU A 158 7.55 15.99 -9.58
C LEU A 158 6.43 15.05 -9.16
N LEU A 159 6.36 14.67 -7.88
CA LEU A 159 5.30 13.82 -7.33
C LEU A 159 3.93 14.48 -7.54
N LEU A 160 3.83 15.78 -7.23
CA LEU A 160 2.62 16.57 -7.46
C LEU A 160 2.24 16.63 -8.95
N GLY A 161 3.24 16.72 -9.83
CA GLY A 161 3.11 16.74 -11.28
C GLY A 161 2.64 15.43 -11.91
N LEU A 162 2.50 14.33 -11.16
CA LEU A 162 1.98 13.05 -11.63
C LEU A 162 0.43 13.02 -11.73
N GLY A 163 -0.24 14.16 -11.88
CA GLY A 163 -1.64 14.41 -11.51
C GLY A 163 -2.74 13.38 -11.88
N ARG A 164 -2.54 12.50 -12.86
CA ARG A 164 -3.47 11.38 -13.16
C ARG A 164 -3.30 10.16 -12.24
N LEU A 165 -2.17 10.08 -11.54
CA LEU A 165 -1.79 8.98 -10.67
C LEU A 165 -2.14 9.32 -9.21
N ARG A 166 -2.48 8.29 -8.44
CA ARG A 166 -2.59 8.44 -6.98
C ARG A 166 -1.19 8.59 -6.40
N ARG A 167 -1.05 9.46 -5.41
CA ARG A 167 0.24 9.80 -4.81
C ARG A 167 0.24 9.36 -3.36
N VAL A 168 1.25 8.61 -3.00
CA VAL A 168 1.45 8.07 -1.66
C VAL A 168 2.87 8.36 -1.23
N VAL A 169 3.06 8.69 0.03
CA VAL A 169 4.38 8.87 0.62
C VAL A 169 4.52 7.89 1.77
N ARG A 170 5.55 7.03 1.70
CA ARG A 170 5.90 6.11 2.78
C ARG A 170 6.99 6.71 3.65
N LEU A 171 6.75 6.78 4.94
CA LEU A 171 7.68 7.27 5.97
C LEU A 171 7.72 6.32 7.17
N ARG A 172 8.76 6.46 8.00
CA ARG A 172 8.90 5.70 9.25
C ARG A 172 8.19 6.45 10.39
N ALA A 173 7.64 5.74 11.36
CA ALA A 173 6.82 6.32 12.43
C ALA A 173 7.56 7.30 13.36
N ASP A 174 8.89 7.31 13.32
CA ASP A 174 9.76 8.24 14.02
C ASP A 174 10.25 9.40 13.13
N ALA A 175 9.73 9.52 11.90
CA ALA A 175 10.00 10.67 11.06
C ALA A 175 9.51 11.96 11.75
N PRO A 176 10.15 13.12 11.48
CA PRO A 176 9.73 14.38 12.06
C PRO A 176 8.27 14.70 11.75
N VAL A 177 7.46 14.96 12.78
CA VAL A 177 6.02 15.25 12.64
C VAL A 177 5.75 16.45 11.71
N ALA A 178 6.67 17.42 11.65
CA ALA A 178 6.58 18.56 10.74
C ALA A 178 6.46 18.14 9.26
N LEU A 179 6.97 16.97 8.88
CA LEU A 179 6.84 16.41 7.55
C LEU A 179 5.38 16.08 7.20
N ILE A 180 4.58 15.63 8.17
CA ILE A 180 3.15 15.35 7.98
C ILE A 180 2.42 16.65 7.63
N SER A 181 2.73 17.74 8.34
CA SER A 181 2.17 19.07 8.06
C SER A 181 2.56 19.58 6.67
N ALA A 182 3.80 19.37 6.24
CA ALA A 182 4.24 19.72 4.88
C ALA A 182 3.50 18.90 3.81
N LEU A 183 3.36 17.58 4.00
CA LEU A 183 2.64 16.70 3.08
C LEU A 183 1.13 16.96 3.05
N LYS A 184 0.55 17.50 4.12
CA LYS A 184 -0.84 17.96 4.13
C LYS A 184 -1.08 19.07 3.09
N LEU A 185 -0.07 19.90 2.79
CA LEU A 185 -0.18 20.98 1.81
C LEU A 185 -0.11 20.46 0.36
N THR A 186 0.34 19.23 0.14
CA THR A 186 0.52 18.64 -1.20
C THR A 186 -0.70 17.81 -1.66
N ARG A 187 -1.88 18.04 -1.06
CA ARG A 187 -3.12 17.27 -1.32
C ARG A 187 -3.52 17.24 -2.81
N PRO A 188 -4.18 16.14 -3.27
CA PRO A 188 -4.41 14.88 -2.56
C PRO A 188 -3.19 13.95 -2.54
N VAL A 189 -2.64 13.69 -1.35
CA VAL A 189 -1.57 12.72 -1.05
C VAL A 189 -2.05 11.80 0.07
N ARG A 190 -1.74 10.52 -0.02
CA ARG A 190 -1.95 9.53 1.06
C ARG A 190 -0.63 9.24 1.75
N LEU A 191 -0.71 8.75 2.97
CA LEU A 191 0.48 8.37 3.74
C LEU A 191 0.55 6.86 3.95
N VAL A 192 1.76 6.33 3.94
CA VAL A 192 2.07 5.03 4.53
C VAL A 192 3.04 5.29 5.68
N VAL A 193 2.70 4.83 6.88
CA VAL A 193 3.54 4.97 8.07
C VAL A 193 4.01 3.60 8.51
N GLU A 194 5.32 3.35 8.42
CA GLU A 194 5.93 2.12 8.92
C GLU A 194 6.23 2.23 10.41
N SER A 195 5.66 1.32 11.19
CA SER A 195 5.89 1.23 12.63
C SER A 195 7.36 1.00 12.95
N VAL A 196 7.81 1.51 14.10
CA VAL A 196 9.11 1.19 14.68
C VAL A 196 8.88 0.25 15.85
N GLU A 197 9.49 -0.93 15.81
CA GLU A 197 9.32 -1.97 16.85
C GLU A 197 7.84 -2.33 17.09
N GLY A 198 7.07 -2.43 16.00
CA GLY A 198 5.63 -2.70 16.06
C GLY A 198 4.76 -1.52 16.53
N ARG A 199 5.34 -0.34 16.79
CA ARG A 199 4.63 0.82 17.36
C ARG A 199 4.58 2.04 16.44
N VAL A 200 3.49 2.78 16.56
CA VAL A 200 3.37 4.15 16.06
C VAL A 200 3.26 5.09 17.26
N PRO A 201 4.20 6.03 17.45
CA PRO A 201 4.16 6.95 18.58
C PRO A 201 2.88 7.79 18.63
N GLU A 202 2.46 8.18 19.83
CA GLU A 202 1.26 8.99 20.04
C GLU A 202 1.34 10.32 19.29
N ALA A 203 2.50 10.99 19.33
CA ALA A 203 2.72 12.24 18.60
C ALA A 203 2.50 12.08 17.08
N MET A 204 2.93 10.96 16.50
CA MET A 204 2.69 10.65 15.09
C MET A 204 1.21 10.39 14.82
N THR A 205 0.54 9.62 15.69
CA THR A 205 -0.90 9.34 15.58
C THR A 205 -1.74 10.61 15.63
N SER A 206 -1.46 11.51 16.59
CA SER A 206 -2.13 12.81 16.70
C SER A 206 -1.90 13.68 15.47
N ALA A 207 -0.67 13.72 14.95
CA ALA A 207 -0.36 14.47 13.73
C ALA A 207 -1.11 13.94 12.51
N LEU A 208 -1.23 12.62 12.36
CA LEU A 208 -2.00 11.99 11.28
C LEU A 208 -3.49 12.31 11.39
N LEU A 209 -4.04 12.31 12.61
CA LEU A 209 -5.42 12.68 12.88
C LEU A 209 -5.70 14.14 12.51
N GLU A 210 -4.85 15.07 12.95
CA GLU A 210 -4.93 16.49 12.60
C GLU A 210 -4.73 16.76 11.11
N ALA A 211 -3.88 15.95 10.45
CA ALA A 211 -3.67 16.05 9.02
C ALA A 211 -4.88 15.59 8.23
N GLY A 212 -5.69 14.67 8.77
CA GLY A 212 -6.90 14.15 8.13
C GLY A 212 -6.62 13.49 6.78
N LEU A 213 -5.45 12.90 6.62
CA LEU A 213 -5.02 12.23 5.38
C LEU A 213 -5.37 10.74 5.47
N ALA A 214 -5.80 10.16 4.34
CA ALA A 214 -5.97 8.72 4.24
C ALA A 214 -4.61 8.06 4.49
N THR A 215 -4.58 7.14 5.45
CA THR A 215 -3.34 6.62 6.01
C THR A 215 -3.32 5.10 5.98
N ARG A 216 -2.24 4.55 5.46
CA ARG A 216 -1.92 3.15 5.58
C ARG A 216 -0.86 2.99 6.65
N VAL A 217 -1.02 2.04 7.57
CA VAL A 217 -0.04 1.79 8.63
C VAL A 217 0.58 0.43 8.40
N ALA A 218 1.87 0.40 8.11
CA ALA A 218 2.64 -0.83 7.97
C ALA A 218 3.16 -1.25 9.35
N VAL A 219 2.71 -2.41 9.80
CA VAL A 219 3.04 -3.00 11.10
C VAL A 219 3.60 -4.41 10.91
N ASP A 220 4.44 -4.83 11.82
CA ASP A 220 4.89 -6.21 11.93
C ASP A 220 4.08 -6.98 13.00
N LEU A 221 4.38 -8.26 13.17
CA LEU A 221 3.70 -9.13 14.13
C LEU A 221 4.09 -8.88 15.60
N SER A 222 5.02 -7.95 15.87
CA SER A 222 5.35 -7.52 17.24
C SER A 222 4.43 -6.40 17.74
N ALA A 223 3.61 -5.82 16.85
CA ALA A 223 2.64 -4.80 17.21
C ALA A 223 1.69 -5.27 18.31
N LEU A 224 1.46 -4.39 19.30
CA LEU A 224 0.54 -4.66 20.39
C LEU A 224 -0.90 -4.30 19.96
N PRO A 225 -1.92 -5.10 20.34
CA PRO A 225 -3.31 -4.78 20.04
C PRO A 225 -3.74 -3.37 20.47
N ASP A 226 -3.27 -2.90 21.64
CA ASP A 226 -3.61 -1.58 22.14
C ASP A 226 -2.99 -0.46 21.30
N ASP A 227 -1.78 -0.66 20.77
CA ASP A 227 -1.15 0.31 19.85
C ASP A 227 -1.96 0.44 18.56
N LEU A 228 -2.48 -0.69 18.05
CA LEU A 228 -3.31 -0.72 16.84
C LEU A 228 -4.71 -0.14 17.08
N LYS A 229 -5.31 -0.35 18.28
CA LYS A 229 -6.59 0.28 18.66
C LYS A 229 -6.49 1.80 18.68
N ARG A 230 -5.35 2.39 19.05
CA ARG A 230 -5.14 3.85 18.99
C ARG A 230 -5.15 4.42 17.57
N LEU A 231 -4.93 3.57 16.55
CA LEU A 231 -5.00 3.97 15.15
C LEU A 231 -6.44 3.95 14.59
N ALA A 232 -7.38 3.29 15.28
CA ALA A 232 -8.77 3.16 14.84
C ALA A 232 -9.49 4.51 14.56
N PRO A 233 -9.20 5.63 15.27
CA PRO A 233 -9.78 6.93 14.96
C PRO A 233 -9.24 7.58 13.67
N LEU A 234 -8.16 7.08 13.07
CA LEU A 234 -7.59 7.68 11.87
C LEU A 234 -8.56 7.54 10.68
N PRO A 235 -8.77 8.61 9.88
CA PRO A 235 -9.67 8.56 8.74
C PRO A 235 -9.11 7.66 7.63
N GLN A 236 -9.94 6.77 7.09
CA GLN A 236 -9.61 5.88 5.97
C GLN A 236 -8.31 5.10 6.21
N ILE A 237 -8.27 4.38 7.34
CA ILE A 237 -7.12 3.56 7.72
C ILE A 237 -7.10 2.20 7.01
N THR A 238 -5.92 1.83 6.50
CA THR A 238 -5.59 0.46 6.07
C THR A 238 -4.38 -0.04 6.86
N LEU A 239 -4.43 -1.28 7.36
CA LEU A 239 -3.27 -1.92 8.00
C LEU A 239 -2.52 -2.79 6.98
N GLU A 240 -1.21 -2.58 6.81
CA GLU A 240 -0.32 -3.53 6.11
C GLU A 240 0.40 -4.39 7.15
N LEU A 241 0.12 -5.69 7.19
CA LEU A 241 0.76 -6.64 8.09
C LEU A 241 1.72 -7.54 7.32
N ALA A 242 3.01 -7.51 7.68
CA ALA A 242 3.99 -8.43 7.12
C ALA A 242 4.07 -9.73 7.91
N LEU A 243 3.82 -10.86 7.25
CA LEU A 243 4.07 -12.20 7.78
C LEU A 243 5.50 -12.60 7.42
N SER A 244 6.44 -12.29 8.31
CA SER A 244 7.85 -12.64 8.16
C SER A 244 8.25 -13.82 9.06
N GLY A 245 9.33 -14.50 8.68
CA GLY A 245 9.87 -15.63 9.45
C GLY A 245 9.13 -16.94 9.21
N ASP A 246 9.11 -17.78 10.25
CA ASP A 246 8.51 -19.11 10.24
C ASP A 246 6.97 -19.00 10.11
N PRO A 247 6.37 -19.59 9.06
CA PRO A 247 4.93 -19.52 8.82
C PRO A 247 4.09 -20.13 9.93
N GLU A 248 4.57 -21.19 10.58
CA GLU A 248 3.83 -21.88 11.64
C GLU A 248 3.72 -21.02 12.91
N ALA A 249 4.72 -20.17 13.17
CA ALA A 249 4.68 -19.20 14.26
C ALA A 249 3.96 -17.89 13.86
N ALA A 250 4.15 -17.42 12.63
CA ALA A 250 3.65 -16.13 12.16
C ALA A 250 2.11 -16.12 12.01
N LEU A 251 1.53 -17.19 11.48
CA LEU A 251 0.09 -17.24 11.20
C LEU A 251 -0.80 -17.23 12.47
N PRO A 252 -0.52 -18.02 13.52
CA PRO A 252 -1.25 -17.92 14.79
C PRO A 252 -1.14 -16.53 15.43
N ARG A 253 0.03 -15.90 15.37
CA ARG A 253 0.24 -14.52 15.87
C ARG A 253 -0.61 -13.52 15.10
N ALA A 254 -0.61 -13.59 13.77
CA ALA A 254 -1.44 -12.73 12.94
C ALA A 254 -2.92 -12.92 13.25
N ARG A 255 -3.38 -14.16 13.40
CA ARG A 255 -4.77 -14.46 13.76
C ARG A 255 -5.14 -13.86 15.12
N SER A 256 -4.27 -14.00 16.13
CA SER A 256 -4.48 -13.43 17.46
C SER A 256 -4.58 -11.90 17.40
N LEU A 257 -3.64 -11.25 16.72
CA LEU A 257 -3.59 -9.79 16.55
C LEU A 257 -4.86 -9.26 15.88
N LEU A 258 -5.26 -9.88 14.77
CA LEU A 258 -6.48 -9.50 14.05
C LEU A 258 -7.75 -9.81 14.85
N GLY A 259 -7.77 -10.91 15.60
CA GLY A 259 -8.87 -11.24 16.51
C GLY A 259 -9.07 -10.14 17.56
N ALA A 260 -7.99 -9.67 18.18
CA ALA A 260 -8.02 -8.61 19.19
C ALA A 260 -8.45 -7.23 18.63
N LEU A 261 -8.33 -7.02 17.32
CA LEU A 261 -8.78 -5.80 16.64
C LEU A 261 -10.24 -5.85 16.21
N LEU A 262 -10.74 -7.05 15.87
CA LEU A 262 -12.08 -7.24 15.33
C LEU A 262 -13.12 -7.54 16.40
N VAL A 263 -12.68 -8.07 17.53
CA VAL A 263 -13.47 -8.09 18.77
C VAL A 263 -13.18 -6.75 19.46
N GLY A 264 -13.95 -5.72 19.10
CA GLY A 264 -13.99 -4.49 19.89
C GLY A 264 -14.40 -4.79 21.34
N PRO A 265 -14.17 -3.87 22.30
CA PRO A 265 -14.72 -3.99 23.64
C PRO A 265 -16.24 -4.22 23.63
#